data_AF-A0A1F4HZT7-F1
#
_entry.id   AF-A0A1F4HZT7-F1
#
_cell.length_a   1.000
_cell.length_b   1.000
_cell.length_c   1.000
_cell.angle_alpha   90.00
_cell.angle_beta   90.00
_cell.angle_gamma   90.00
#
_symmetry.space_group_name_H-M   'P 1'
#
loop_
_entity.id
_entity.type
_entity.pdbx_description
1 polymer ?
#
loop_
_entity_poly.entity_id
_entity_poly.type
_entity_poly.pdbx_seq_one_letter_code
_entity_poly.pdbx_strand_id
1 'polypeptide(L)'
;MKKVLIANAAVGGLMFVVGASIHDFLGIRELGNVLAYGGIWYGALSLAIFAALPLYKKLRPRIDDAFDERSSSRAYEDLLRWKKLLDENIISQDEFDVKSRELKAKLL
;
A
#
# COMPACT_ATOMS: atom_id res chain seq x y z
N MET A 1 -10.58 3.62 -18.50
CA MET A 1 -10.35 2.54 -17.50
C MET A 1 -11.17 1.28 -17.75
N LYS A 2 -12.52 1.30 -17.80
CA LYS A 2 -13.33 0.08 -18.02
C LYS A 2 -12.97 -0.70 -19.31
N LYS A 3 -12.70 0.01 -20.42
CA LYS A 3 -12.28 -0.58 -21.70
C LYS A 3 -10.95 -1.36 -21.62
N VAL A 4 -10.00 -0.89 -20.81
CA VAL A 4 -8.68 -1.52 -20.62
C VAL A 4 -8.81 -2.78 -19.75
N LEU A 5 -9.70 -2.76 -18.76
CA LEU A 5 -9.98 -3.95 -17.94
C LEU A 5 -10.64 -5.06 -18.76
N ILE A 6 -11.62 -4.70 -19.60
CA ILE A 6 -12.28 -5.65 -20.50
C ILE A 6 -11.26 -6.22 -21.50
N ALA A 7 -10.34 -5.39 -22.03
CA ALA A 7 -9.27 -5.85 -22.91
C ALA A 7 -8.32 -6.83 -22.20
N ASN A 8 -7.88 -6.54 -20.97
CA ASN A 8 -6.99 -7.44 -20.22
C ASN A 8 -7.69 -8.75 -19.81
N ALA A 9 -8.96 -8.69 -19.42
CA ALA A 9 -9.76 -9.88 -19.13
C ALA A 9 -9.99 -10.71 -20.40
N ALA A 10 -10.23 -10.06 -21.55
CA ALA A 10 -10.35 -10.73 -22.83
C ALA A 10 -9.03 -11.40 -23.25
N VAL A 11 -7.88 -10.73 -23.07
CA VAL A 11 -6.55 -11.30 -23.35
C VAL A 11 -6.26 -12.50 -22.44
N GLY A 12 -6.52 -12.40 -21.14
CA GLY A 12 -6.36 -13.51 -20.20
C GLY A 12 -7.25 -14.71 -20.54
N GLY A 13 -8.52 -14.45 -20.91
CA GLY A 13 -9.44 -15.48 -21.40
C GLY A 13 -8.97 -16.12 -22.71
N LEU A 14 -8.43 -15.34 -23.64
CA LEU A 14 -7.88 -15.83 -24.90
C LEU A 14 -6.67 -16.74 -24.68
N MET A 15 -5.76 -16.35 -23.78
CA MET A 15 -4.62 -17.19 -23.40
C MET A 15 -5.05 -18.50 -22.74
N PHE A 16 -6.11 -18.47 -21.94
CA PHE A 16 -6.69 -19.70 -21.36
C PHE A 16 -7.26 -20.63 -22.43
N VAL A 17 -8.09 -20.11 -23.34
CA VAL A 17 -8.71 -20.92 -24.43
C VAL A 17 -7.64 -21.49 -25.35
N VAL A 18 -6.63 -20.70 -25.71
CA VAL A 18 -5.51 -21.15 -26.55
C VAL A 18 -4.66 -22.20 -25.82
N GLY A 19 -4.33 -21.98 -24.54
CA GLY A 19 -3.59 -22.95 -23.73
C GLY A 19 -4.32 -24.29 -23.55
N ALA A 20 -5.62 -24.25 -23.27
CA ALA A 20 -6.47 -25.45 -23.18
C ALA A 20 -6.58 -26.18 -24.53
N SER A 21 -6.70 -25.43 -25.63
CA SER A 21 -6.72 -26.01 -26.97
C SER A 21 -5.39 -26.67 -27.34
N ILE A 22 -4.24 -26.09 -26.98
CA ILE A 22 -2.91 -26.69 -27.20
C ILE A 22 -2.74 -27.95 -26.34
N HIS A 23 -3.24 -27.95 -25.11
CA HIS A 23 -3.22 -29.11 -24.22
C HIS A 23 -3.97 -30.30 -24.83
N ASP A 24 -5.19 -30.06 -25.35
CA ASP A 24 -6.08 -31.13 -25.80
C ASP A 24 -5.88 -31.52 -27.27
N PHE A 25 -5.62 -30.57 -28.19
CA PHE A 25 -5.50 -30.86 -29.63
C PHE A 25 -4.08 -31.21 -30.08
N LEU A 26 -3.05 -30.59 -29.50
CA LEU A 26 -1.66 -30.81 -29.92
C LEU A 26 -0.93 -31.83 -29.03
N GLY A 27 -1.54 -32.26 -27.91
CA GLY A 27 -0.93 -33.20 -26.97
C GLY A 27 0.28 -32.65 -26.21
N ILE A 28 0.60 -31.36 -26.38
CA ILE A 28 1.72 -30.68 -25.70
C ILE A 28 1.23 -30.18 -24.34
N ARG A 29 1.05 -31.13 -23.42
CA ARG A 29 0.43 -30.90 -22.11
C ARG A 29 1.13 -29.85 -21.26
N GLU A 30 2.46 -29.81 -21.27
CA GLU A 30 3.22 -28.85 -20.45
C GLU A 30 3.07 -27.42 -20.94
N LEU A 31 3.20 -27.19 -22.24
CA LEU A 31 3.05 -25.85 -22.84
C LEU A 31 1.60 -25.36 -22.74
N GLY A 32 0.63 -26.25 -22.96
CA GLY A 32 -0.79 -25.94 -22.79
C GLY A 32 -1.15 -25.58 -21.35
N ASN A 33 -0.62 -26.31 -20.36
CA ASN A 33 -0.80 -25.99 -18.94
C ASN A 33 -0.18 -24.64 -18.56
N VAL A 34 1.06 -24.37 -18.97
CA VAL A 34 1.73 -23.09 -18.65
C VAL A 34 0.93 -21.90 -19.20
N LEU A 35 0.43 -22.01 -20.43
CA LEU A 35 -0.39 -20.96 -21.04
C LEU A 35 -1.77 -20.83 -20.38
N ALA A 36 -2.42 -21.94 -20.04
CA ALA A 36 -3.74 -21.93 -19.41
C ALA A 36 -3.68 -21.36 -17.99
N TYR A 37 -2.76 -21.85 -17.16
CA TYR A 37 -2.56 -21.34 -15.81
C TYR A 37 -2.01 -19.91 -15.83
N GLY A 38 -1.09 -19.58 -16.75
CA GLY A 38 -0.59 -18.23 -16.94
C GLY A 38 -1.71 -17.23 -17.29
N GLY A 39 -2.64 -17.61 -18.17
CA GLY A 39 -3.80 -16.80 -18.53
C GLY A 39 -4.77 -16.58 -17.36
N ILE A 40 -5.02 -17.61 -16.55
CA ILE A 40 -5.85 -17.50 -15.32
C ILE A 40 -5.19 -16.55 -14.31
N TRP A 41 -3.90 -16.75 -14.02
CA TRP A 41 -3.16 -15.92 -13.07
C TRP A 41 -3.10 -14.46 -13.53
N TYR A 42 -2.83 -14.21 -14.81
CA TYR A 42 -2.78 -12.85 -15.36
C TYR A 42 -4.16 -12.16 -15.30
N GLY A 43 -5.23 -12.89 -15.65
CA GLY A 43 -6.60 -12.39 -15.55
C GLY A 43 -7.01 -12.10 -14.10
N ALA A 44 -6.74 -13.02 -13.18
CA ALA A 44 -7.07 -12.87 -11.77
C ALA A 44 -6.27 -11.74 -11.09
N LEU A 45 -4.96 -11.65 -11.37
CA LEU A 45 -4.09 -10.62 -10.81
C LEU A 45 -4.49 -9.22 -11.31
N SER A 46 -4.82 -9.08 -12.60
CA SER A 46 -5.26 -7.79 -13.15
C SER A 46 -6.62 -7.34 -12.59
N LEU A 47 -7.55 -8.27 -12.36
CA LEU A 47 -8.81 -8.00 -11.65
C LEU A 47 -8.57 -7.61 -10.19
N ALA A 48 -7.67 -8.30 -9.48
CA ALA A 48 -7.32 -8.00 -8.10
C ALA A 48 -6.68 -6.60 -7.96
N ILE A 49 -5.73 -6.24 -8.82
CA ILE A 49 -5.12 -4.91 -8.84
C ILE A 49 -6.18 -3.83 -9.12
N PHE A 50 -7.10 -4.09 -10.06
CA PHE A 50 -8.15 -3.14 -10.39
C PHE A 50 -9.17 -2.96 -9.25
N ALA A 51 -9.49 -4.02 -8.51
CA ALA A 51 -10.34 -3.94 -7.31
C ALA A 51 -9.62 -3.28 -6.12
N ALA A 52 -8.31 -3.50 -5.98
CA ALA A 52 -7.49 -2.94 -4.91
C ALA A 52 -7.23 -1.44 -5.09
N LEU A 53 -7.09 -0.93 -6.32
CA LEU A 53 -6.86 0.50 -6.62
C LEU A 53 -7.90 1.47 -6.01
N PRO A 54 -9.22 1.28 -6.20
CA PRO A 54 -10.23 2.14 -5.59
C PRO A 54 -10.32 1.95 -4.07
N LEU A 55 -10.07 0.73 -3.57
CA LEU A 55 -10.03 0.45 -2.14
C LEU A 55 -8.85 1.17 -1.46
N TYR A 56 -7.67 1.12 -2.08
CA TYR A 56 -6.48 1.85 -1.66
C TYR A 56 -6.71 3.37 -1.68
N LYS A 57 -7.32 3.93 -2.73
CA LYS A 57 -7.66 5.37 -2.77
C LYS A 57 -8.62 5.79 -1.65
N LYS A 58 -9.54 4.91 -1.25
CA LYS A 58 -10.49 5.17 -0.16
C LYS A 58 -9.86 5.01 1.22
N LEU A 59 -8.91 4.08 1.36
CA LEU A 59 -8.20 3.81 2.61
C LEU A 59 -7.02 4.76 2.85
N ARG A 60 -6.39 5.29 1.80
CA ARG A 60 -5.25 6.21 1.89
C ARG A 60 -5.47 7.37 2.87
N PRO A 61 -6.52 8.20 2.76
CA PRO A 61 -6.71 9.30 3.70
C PRO A 61 -6.89 8.81 5.14
N ARG A 62 -7.60 7.69 5.36
CA ARG A 62 -7.75 7.14 6.72
C ARG A 62 -6.46 6.58 7.30
N ILE A 63 -5.58 6.07 6.45
CA ILE A 63 -4.26 5.59 6.86
C ILE A 63 -3.38 6.78 7.21
N ASP A 64 -3.34 7.80 6.34
CA ASP A 64 -2.58 9.03 6.57
C ASP A 64 -3.07 9.74 7.85
N ASP A 65 -4.39 9.89 8.05
CA ASP A 65 -4.99 10.44 9.28
C ASP A 65 -4.59 9.64 10.53
N ALA A 66 -4.60 8.31 10.48
CA ALA A 66 -4.21 7.46 11.61
C ALA A 66 -2.70 7.52 11.92
N PHE A 67 -1.87 7.77 10.91
CA PHE A 67 -0.44 7.98 11.11
C PHE A 67 -0.13 9.37 11.67
N ASP A 68 -0.86 10.40 11.23
CA ASP A 68 -0.76 11.77 11.74
C ASP A 68 -1.26 11.88 13.18
N GLU A 69 -2.32 11.16 13.55
CA GLU A 69 -2.83 11.10 14.92
C GLU A 69 -1.84 10.39 15.87
N ARG A 70 -1.14 9.37 15.38
CA ARG A 70 -0.04 8.72 16.15
C ARG A 70 1.21 9.57 16.24
N SER A 71 1.57 10.30 15.19
CA SER A 71 2.77 11.14 15.18
C SER A 71 2.61 12.34 16.12
N SER A 72 1.44 12.98 16.10
CA SER A 72 1.08 14.08 16.99
C SER A 72 1.01 13.63 18.46
N SER A 73 0.42 12.46 18.73
CA SER A 73 0.39 11.91 20.10
C SER A 73 1.80 11.66 20.66
N ARG A 74 2.72 11.12 19.85
CA ARG A 74 4.12 10.91 20.29
C ARG A 74 4.88 12.23 20.47
N ALA A 75 4.69 13.19 19.57
CA ALA A 75 5.32 14.50 19.68
C ALA A 75 4.85 15.24 20.95
N TYR A 76 3.59 15.05 21.36
CA TYR A 76 3.05 15.57 22.61
C TYR A 76 3.65 14.89 23.85
N GLU A 77 3.78 13.55 23.84
CA GLU A 77 4.44 12.81 24.91
C GLU A 77 5.92 13.20 25.07
N ASP A 78 6.64 13.37 23.94
CA ASP A 78 8.02 13.83 23.94
C ASP A 78 8.14 15.24 24.53
N LEU A 79 7.25 16.17 24.16
CA LEU A 79 7.22 17.52 24.76
C LEU A 79 7.02 17.49 26.28
N LEU A 80 6.10 16.66 26.76
CA LEU A 80 5.87 16.45 28.20
C LEU A 80 7.12 15.90 28.90
N ARG A 81 7.83 14.97 28.26
CA ARG A 81 9.07 14.41 28.79
C ARG A 81 10.18 15.45 28.86
N TRP A 82 10.37 16.25 27.82
CA TRP A 82 11.35 17.35 27.81
C TRP A 82 11.01 18.40 28.87
N LYS A 83 9.73 18.72 29.06
CA LYS A 83 9.29 19.64 30.13
C LYS A 83 9.63 19.10 31.51
N LYS A 84 9.41 17.81 31.74
CA LYS A 84 9.77 17.16 33.00
C LYS A 84 11.28 17.22 33.29
N LEU A 85 12.12 17.03 32.27
CA LEU A 85 13.58 17.14 32.41
C LEU A 85 14.02 18.58 32.77
N LEU A 86 13.31 19.59 32.26
CA LEU A 86 13.54 20.99 32.63
C LEU A 86 13.13 21.25 34.09
N ASP A 87 11.95 20.77 34.50
CA ASP A 87 11.45 20.91 35.87
C ASP A 87 12.38 20.20 36.90
N GLU A 88 13.03 19.10 36.48
CA GLU A 88 14.05 18.39 37.26
C GLU A 88 15.45 19.04 37.21
N ASN A 89 15.61 20.18 36.52
CA ASN A 89 16.88 20.90 36.32
C ASN A 89 17.99 20.05 35.65
N ILE A 90 17.61 19.01 34.90
CA ILE A 90 18.54 18.11 34.20
C ILE A 90 19.02 18.74 32.90
N ILE A 91 18.17 19.52 32.25
CA ILE A 91 18.46 20.27 31.02
C ILE A 91 18.34 21.76 31.26
N SER A 92 19.06 22.55 30.48
CA SER A 92 18.97 24.01 30.51
C SER A 92 17.72 24.52 29.76
N GLN A 93 17.29 25.73 30.10
CA GLN A 93 16.14 26.37 29.45
C GLN A 93 16.36 26.60 27.95
N ASP A 94 17.61 26.88 27.54
CA ASP A 94 17.99 27.03 26.13
C ASP A 94 17.85 25.71 25.35
N GLU A 95 18.24 24.58 25.95
CA GLU A 95 18.11 23.25 25.33
C GLU A 95 16.64 22.84 25.18
N PHE A 96 15.80 23.18 26.18
CA PHE A 96 14.36 22.97 26.10
C PHE A 96 13.71 23.83 25.00
N ASP A 97 14.10 25.10 24.86
CA ASP A 97 13.50 26.02 23.87
C ASP A 97 13.88 25.67 22.42
N VAL A 98 15.04 25.05 22.19
CA VAL A 98 15.40 24.49 20.88
C VAL A 98 14.57 23.26 20.58
N LYS A 99 14.50 22.30 21.52
CA LYS A 99 13.75 21.04 21.32
C LYS A 99 12.24 21.26 21.25
N SER A 100 11.69 22.20 22.00
CA SER A 100 10.26 22.51 21.96
C SER A 100 9.85 23.15 20.64
N ARG A 101 10.71 23.98 20.02
CA ARG A 101 10.48 24.54 18.68
C ARG A 101 10.48 23.45 17.60
N GLU A 102 11.44 22.52 17.65
CA GLU A 102 11.49 21.38 16.72
C GLU A 102 10.25 20.49 16.83
N LEU A 103 9.77 20.23 18.06
CA LEU A 103 8.60 19.38 18.29
C LEU A 103 7.28 20.11 17.96
N LYS A 104 7.17 21.41 18.27
CA LYS A 104 6.02 22.23 17.87
C LYS A 104 5.89 22.36 16.35
N ALA A 105 7.01 22.43 15.62
CA ALA A 105 7.00 22.46 14.16
C ALA A 105 6.54 21.14 13.52
N LYS A 106 6.56 20.02 14.26
CA LYS A 106 6.03 18.72 13.81
C LYS A 106 4.56 18.48 14.20
N LEU A 107 4.00 19.34 15.05
CA LEU A 107 2.63 19.28 15.54
C LEU A 107 1.67 20.20 14.76
N LEU A 108 2.21 21.13 13.95
CA LEU A 108 1.52 22.06 13.06
C LEU A 108 1.62 21.57 11.62
#